data_AF-A0A1I6SVC8-F1
#
_entry.id   AF-A0A1I6SVC8-F1
#
_cell.length_a   1.000
_cell.length_b   1.000
_cell.length_c   1.000
_cell.angle_alpha   90.00
_cell.angle_beta   90.00
_cell.angle_gamma   90.00
#
_symmetry.space_group_name_H-M   'P 1'
#
loop_
_entity.id
_entity.type
_entity.pdbx_description
1 polymer ?
#
loop_
_entity_poly.entity_id
_entity_poly.type
_entity_poly.pdbx_seq_one_letter_code
_entity_poly.pdbx_strand_id
1 'polypeptide(L)'
;MYGTGRMTLRPFTGTAADAALVLALDSDPEVMRWINGGRPTTPRTVRERTLPRLARRYACLGGRPGFWAAHRRADGAFLGWFELRPLDAGSAAVLELGYRLTRAAWGHG
;
A
#
# COMPACT_ATOMS: atom_id res chain seq x y z
N MET A 1 -3.40 -14.09 4.83
CA MET A 1 -4.18 -12.85 5.04
C MET A 1 -4.05 -12.50 6.50
N TYR A 2 -3.72 -11.26 6.85
CA TYR A 2 -3.65 -10.83 8.26
C TYR A 2 -4.90 -10.01 8.59
N GLY A 3 -5.28 -9.90 9.86
CA GLY A 3 -6.45 -9.10 10.20
C GLY A 3 -6.65 -8.88 11.69
N THR A 4 -7.55 -7.93 11.98
CA THR A 4 -8.02 -7.56 13.31
C THR A 4 -9.54 -7.63 13.35
N GLY A 5 -10.16 -7.16 14.44
CA GLY A 5 -11.61 -6.99 14.50
C GLY A 5 -12.16 -6.02 13.45
N ARG A 6 -11.37 -5.05 12.99
CA ARG A 6 -11.84 -3.94 12.13
C ARG A 6 -11.22 -3.91 10.73
N MET A 7 -10.09 -4.59 10.51
CA MET A 7 -9.30 -4.48 9.29
C MET A 7 -8.77 -5.83 8.82
N THR A 8 -8.70 -6.03 7.51
CA THR A 8 -7.98 -7.13 6.86
C THR A 8 -6.85 -6.59 5.99
N LEU A 9 -5.75 -7.33 5.94
CA LEU A 9 -4.57 -7.04 5.13
C LEU A 9 -4.36 -8.17 4.13
N ARG A 10 -4.30 -7.81 2.85
CA ARG A 10 -4.01 -8.73 1.75
C ARG A 10 -2.83 -8.25 0.91
N PRO A 11 -2.04 -9.16 0.31
CA PRO A 11 -1.02 -8.77 -0.66
C PRO A 11 -1.66 -8.05 -1.85
N PHE A 12 -0.91 -7.12 -2.45
CA PHE A 12 -1.24 -6.63 -3.79
C PHE A 12 -1.02 -7.75 -4.82
N THR A 13 -1.88 -7.78 -5.82
CA THR A 13 -1.94 -8.80 -6.89
C THR A 13 -1.47 -8.27 -8.24
N GLY A 14 -1.22 -6.97 -8.35
CA GLY A 14 -0.79 -6.35 -9.61
C GLY A 14 -1.92 -6.19 -10.64
N THR A 15 -3.18 -6.35 -10.22
CA THR A 15 -4.34 -6.28 -11.12
C THR A 15 -4.78 -4.84 -11.39
N ALA A 16 -5.64 -4.65 -12.40
CA ALA A 16 -6.24 -3.36 -12.70
C ALA A 16 -7.08 -2.81 -11.53
N ALA A 17 -7.71 -3.69 -10.74
CA ALA A 17 -8.45 -3.30 -9.53
C ALA A 17 -7.51 -2.69 -8.48
N ASP A 18 -6.35 -3.31 -8.24
CA ASP A 18 -5.35 -2.75 -7.33
C ASP A 18 -4.78 -1.43 -7.87
N ALA A 19 -4.59 -1.32 -9.19
CA ALA A 19 -4.16 -0.07 -9.81
C ALA A 19 -5.16 1.08 -9.57
N ALA A 20 -6.46 0.80 -9.67
CA ALA A 20 -7.50 1.80 -9.43
C ALA A 20 -7.51 2.29 -7.97
N LEU A 21 -7.33 1.37 -7.01
CA LEU A 21 -7.23 1.71 -5.57
C LEU A 21 -6.02 2.61 -5.28
N VAL A 22 -4.85 2.26 -5.82
CA VAL A 22 -3.62 3.02 -5.64
C VAL A 22 -3.70 4.37 -6.34
N LEU A 23 -4.29 4.43 -7.54
CA LEU A 23 -4.49 5.69 -8.25
C LEU A 23 -5.39 6.65 -7.47
N ALA A 24 -6.52 6.16 -6.93
CA ALA A 24 -7.42 6.99 -6.14
C ALA A 24 -6.72 7.55 -4.89
N LEU A 25 -5.93 6.72 -4.19
CA LEU A 25 -5.16 7.14 -3.02
C LEU A 25 -4.08 8.17 -3.38
N ASP A 26 -3.30 7.91 -4.42
CA ASP A 26 -2.14 8.72 -4.83
C ASP A 26 -2.53 9.95 -5.67
N SER A 27 -3.83 10.12 -5.94
CA SER A 27 -4.40 11.32 -6.57
C SER A 27 -5.03 12.27 -5.56
N ASP A 28 -5.25 11.85 -4.31
CA ASP A 28 -5.76 12.73 -3.27
C ASP A 28 -4.64 13.71 -2.82
N PRO A 29 -4.80 15.02 -3.05
CA PRO A 29 -3.76 16.00 -2.77
C PRO A 29 -3.45 16.12 -1.28
N GLU A 30 -4.41 15.86 -0.38
CA GLU A 30 -4.17 15.88 1.07
C GLU A 30 -3.35 14.67 1.50
N VAL A 31 -3.60 13.50 0.90
CA VAL A 31 -2.79 12.29 1.12
C VAL A 31 -1.36 12.48 0.63
N MET A 32 -1.18 13.15 -0.51
CA MET A 32 0.12 13.31 -1.15
C MET A 32 0.87 14.60 -0.77
N ARG A 33 0.25 15.46 0.05
CA ARG A 33 0.76 16.79 0.43
C ARG A 33 2.22 16.75 0.90
N TRP A 34 2.54 15.84 1.80
CA TRP A 34 3.87 15.69 2.40
C TRP A 34 4.80 14.72 1.66
N ILE A 35 4.32 14.12 0.57
CA ILE A 35 5.07 13.12 -0.21
C ILE A 35 5.64 13.75 -1.47
N ASN A 36 4.81 14.47 -2.22
CA ASN A 36 5.22 15.08 -3.50
C ASN A 36 4.63 16.49 -3.69
N GLY A 37 4.15 17.13 -2.62
CA GLY A 37 3.47 18.42 -2.68
C GLY A 37 2.02 18.36 -3.14
N GLY A 38 1.36 17.21 -3.01
CA GLY A 38 -0.05 17.03 -3.39
C GLY A 38 -0.28 16.90 -4.90
N ARG A 39 0.78 16.67 -5.68
CA ARG A 39 0.67 16.49 -7.14
C ARG A 39 -0.01 15.14 -7.44
N PRO A 40 -1.17 15.13 -8.13
CA PRO A 40 -1.86 13.90 -8.45
C PRO A 40 -0.99 12.96 -9.29
N THR A 41 -1.06 11.67 -8.96
CA THR A 41 -0.33 10.64 -9.70
C THR A 41 -1.07 10.27 -10.98
N THR A 42 -0.34 9.96 -12.04
CA THR A 42 -0.97 9.51 -13.30
C THR A 42 -1.27 8.00 -13.29
N PRO A 43 -2.31 7.53 -14.01
CA PRO A 43 -2.57 6.10 -14.17
C PRO A 43 -1.38 5.33 -14.75
N ARG A 44 -0.56 5.99 -15.58
CA ARG A 44 0.67 5.43 -16.14
C ARG A 44 1.71 5.20 -15.05
N THR A 45 1.97 6.20 -14.21
CA THR A 45 2.90 6.08 -13.08
C THR A 45 2.49 4.96 -12.13
N VAL A 46 1.21 4.82 -11.82
CA VAL A 46 0.72 3.73 -10.96
C VAL A 46 1.02 2.36 -11.58
N ARG A 47 0.65 2.16 -12.85
CA ARG A 47 0.83 0.87 -13.54
C ARG A 47 2.30 0.50 -13.75
N GLU A 48 3.11 1.46 -14.16
CA GLU A 48 4.50 1.20 -14.56
C GLU A 48 5.49 1.22 -13.39
N ARG A 49 5.15 1.89 -12.27
CA ARG A 49 6.09 2.10 -11.15
C ARG A 49 5.53 1.70 -9.80
N THR A 50 4.41 2.29 -9.39
CA THR A 50 3.92 2.12 -8.01
C THR A 50 3.42 0.70 -7.76
N LEU A 51 2.53 0.19 -8.58
CA LEU A 51 1.92 -1.13 -8.38
C LEU A 51 2.92 -2.29 -8.49
N PRO A 52 3.88 -2.32 -9.44
CA PRO A 52 4.93 -3.33 -9.46
C PRO A 52 5.76 -3.36 -8.16
N ARG A 53 6.06 -2.17 -7.59
CA ARG A 53 6.74 -2.08 -6.29
C ARG A 53 5.90 -2.66 -5.16
N LEU A 54 4.61 -2.33 -5.10
CA LEU A 54 3.70 -2.82 -4.06
C LEU A 54 3.46 -4.34 -4.15
N ALA A 55 3.43 -4.91 -5.35
CA ALA A 55 3.22 -6.35 -5.57
C ALA A 55 4.48 -7.22 -5.31
N ARG A 56 5.65 -6.61 -5.05
CA ARG A 56 6.97 -7.20 -5.31
C ARG A 56 7.28 -8.62 -4.77
N ARG A 57 7.10 -8.95 -3.49
CA ARG A 57 7.70 -10.14 -2.83
C ARG A 57 9.23 -10.16 -2.74
N TYR A 58 9.72 -10.53 -1.56
CA TYR A 58 11.14 -10.49 -1.20
C TYR A 58 11.63 -11.87 -0.80
N ALA A 59 12.70 -12.34 -1.44
CA ALA A 59 13.30 -13.64 -1.17
C ALA A 59 13.85 -13.73 0.26
N CYS A 60 14.48 -12.67 0.77
CA CYS A 60 14.98 -12.60 2.15
C CYS A 60 13.88 -12.70 3.21
N LEU A 61 12.62 -12.45 2.84
CA LEU A 61 11.44 -12.65 3.69
C LEU A 61 10.76 -14.01 3.46
N GLY A 62 11.42 -14.96 2.78
CA GLY A 62 10.84 -16.25 2.40
C GLY A 62 9.75 -16.12 1.32
N GLY A 63 9.90 -15.18 0.39
CA GLY A 63 8.94 -14.95 -0.71
C GLY A 63 7.66 -14.22 -0.29
N ARG A 64 7.64 -13.62 0.92
CA ARG A 64 6.53 -12.81 1.42
C ARG A 64 6.49 -11.43 0.76
N PRO A 65 5.30 -10.81 0.60
CA PRO A 65 5.20 -9.42 0.18
C PRO A 65 5.78 -8.48 1.25
N GLY A 66 6.15 -7.27 0.83
CA GLY A 66 6.53 -6.18 1.75
C GLY A 66 5.44 -5.11 1.88
N PHE A 67 4.33 -5.24 1.15
CA PHE A 67 3.20 -4.30 1.18
C PHE A 67 1.88 -5.06 1.21
N TRP A 68 0.90 -4.48 1.89
CA TRP A 68 -0.46 -5.02 1.99
C TRP A 68 -1.50 -3.93 1.77
N ALA A 69 -2.50 -4.24 0.95
CA ALA A 69 -3.72 -3.47 0.84
C ALA A 69 -4.57 -3.69 2.10
N ALA A 70 -4.99 -2.60 2.73
CA ALA A 70 -5.83 -2.59 3.90
C ALA A 70 -7.29 -2.37 3.53
N HIS A 71 -8.15 -3.23 4.06
CA HIS A 71 -9.59 -3.15 3.85
C HIS A 71 -10.32 -3.18 5.18
N ARG A 72 -11.37 -2.37 5.31
CA ARG A 72 -12.29 -2.43 6.45
C ARG A 72 -13.04 -3.74 6.40
N ARG A 73 -13.14 -4.42 7.55
CA ARG A 73 -13.77 -5.74 7.64
C ARG A 73 -15.28 -5.71 7.40
N ALA A 74 -15.94 -4.63 7.80
CA ALA A 74 -17.40 -4.52 7.76
C ALA A 74 -17.97 -4.49 6.32
N ASP A 75 -17.29 -3.82 5.41
CA ASP A 75 -17.81 -3.52 4.07
C ASP A 75 -16.75 -3.65 2.95
N GLY A 76 -15.52 -4.04 3.29
CA GLY A 76 -14.43 -4.18 2.32
C GLY A 76 -13.85 -2.86 1.83
N ALA A 77 -14.24 -1.72 2.39
CA ALA A 77 -13.75 -0.41 1.96
C ALA A 77 -12.22 -0.35 2.02
N PHE A 78 -11.58 0.11 0.95
CA PHE A 78 -10.14 0.28 0.91
C PHE A 78 -9.72 1.44 1.81
N LEU A 79 -8.84 1.16 2.76
CA LEU A 79 -8.37 2.12 3.75
C LEU A 79 -7.00 2.70 3.37
N GLY A 80 -6.29 2.07 2.44
CA GLY A 80 -4.92 2.41 2.08
C GLY A 80 -4.01 1.18 2.11
N TRP A 81 -2.74 1.37 2.42
CA TRP A 81 -1.78 0.28 2.52
C TRP A 81 -0.80 0.46 3.67
N PHE A 82 -0.22 -0.66 4.09
CA PHE A 82 0.89 -0.73 5.05
C PHE A 82 2.07 -1.44 4.39
N GLU A 83 3.28 -1.07 4.79
CA GLU A 83 4.52 -1.71 4.38
C GLU A 83 5.31 -2.22 5.58
N LEU A 84 5.96 -3.36 5.35
CA LEU A 84 7.00 -3.91 6.18
C LEU A 84 7.95 -4.61 5.21
N ARG A 85 8.85 -3.83 4.62
CA ARG A 85 9.73 -4.26 3.55
C ARG A 85 11.18 -4.16 3.99
N PRO A 86 12.08 -4.97 3.44
CA PRO A 86 13.50 -4.78 3.71
C PRO A 86 14.01 -3.50 3.05
N LEU A 87 14.98 -2.86 3.69
CA LEU A 87 15.74 -1.76 3.07
C LEU A 87 16.70 -2.29 2.00
N ASP A 88 17.29 -3.45 2.26
CA ASP A 88 18.10 -4.23 1.30
C ASP A 88 17.35 -5.50 0.90
N ALA A 89 17.07 -5.67 -0.39
CA ALA A 89 16.34 -6.84 -0.88
C ALA A 89 17.03 -8.20 -0.61
N GLY A 90 18.33 -8.20 -0.31
CA GLY A 90 19.10 -9.38 0.08
C GLY A 90 19.03 -9.73 1.57
N SER A 91 18.55 -8.83 2.42
CA SER A 91 18.65 -8.95 3.88
C SER A 91 17.34 -8.60 4.60
N ALA A 92 16.98 -9.42 5.60
CA ALA A 92 15.87 -9.13 6.50
C ALA A 92 16.31 -8.44 7.80
N ALA A 93 17.57 -8.01 7.89
CA ALA A 93 18.14 -7.45 9.12
C ALA A 93 17.53 -6.09 9.50
N VAL A 94 17.17 -5.27 8.51
CA VAL A 94 16.54 -3.96 8.71
C VAL A 94 15.32 -3.85 7.80
N LEU A 95 14.17 -3.57 8.42
CA LEU A 95 12.90 -3.39 7.73
C LEU A 95 12.41 -1.96 7.89
N GLU A 96 11.83 -1.42 6.83
CA GLU A 96 11.07 -0.16 6.86
C GLU A 96 9.60 -0.44 7.14
N LEU A 97 9.06 0.27 8.11
CA LEU A 97 7.63 0.34 8.40
C LEU A 97 7.09 1.67 7.87
N GLY A 98 5.99 1.61 7.13
CA GLY A 98 5.33 2.77 6.56
C GLY A 98 3.88 2.46 6.24
N TYR A 99 3.10 3.50 6.02
CA TYR A 99 1.70 3.37 5.63
C TYR A 99 1.23 4.61 4.89
N ARG A 100 0.18 4.44 4.10
CA ARG A 100 -0.56 5.53 3.47
C ARG A 100 -2.04 5.20 3.54
N LEU A 101 -2.79 6.08 4.19
CA LEU A 101 -4.21 5.88 4.44
C LEU A 101 -5.05 6.90 3.68
N THR A 102 -6.23 6.48 3.23
CA THR A 102 -7.22 7.40 2.68
C THR A 102 -7.64 8.39 3.75
N ARG A 103 -7.99 9.61 3.35
CA ARG A 103 -8.44 10.66 4.28
C ARG A 103 -9.64 10.22 5.13
N ALA A 104 -10.55 9.41 4.56
CA ALA A 104 -11.70 8.86 5.26
C ALA A 104 -11.33 7.87 6.39
N ALA A 105 -10.09 7.37 6.42
CA ALA A 105 -9.61 6.47 7.47
C ALA A 105 -8.85 7.22 8.59
N TRP A 106 -8.58 8.52 8.44
CA TRP A 106 -7.81 9.29 9.44
C TRP A 106 -8.63 9.52 10.71
N GLY A 107 -7.97 9.52 11.88
CA GLY A 107 -8.62 9.75 13.17
C GLY A 107 -9.43 8.56 13.72
N HIS A 108 -9.29 7.36 13.14
CA HIS A 108 -10.05 6.16 13.51
C HIS A 108 -9.23 5.05 14.21
N GLY A 109 -7.98 5.35 14.57
CA GLY A 109 -7.00 4.47 15.24
C GLY A 109 -5.81 4.16 14.35
#